data_AF-A0A7X6H182-F1
#
_entry.id   AF-A0A7X6H182-F1
#
_cell.length_a   1.000
_cell.length_b   1.000
_cell.length_c   1.000
_cell.angle_alpha   90.00
_cell.angle_beta   90.00
_cell.angle_gamma   90.00
#
_symmetry.space_group_name_H-M   'P 1'
#
loop_
_entity.id
_entity.type
_entity.pdbx_description
1 polymer ?
#
loop_
_entity_poly.entity_id
_entity_poly.type
_entity_poly.pdbx_seq_one_letter_code
_entity_poly.pdbx_strand_id
1 'polypeptide(L)'
;MADHSPAPGRLPAPWSGRAAAVFGVTLSFLVMLGSGAALFVAPQGRRAAEIGWTLAGLSRELWEAVHLATSVLFASFALWHLLVHVSVYRGLLFGSPARAGHRAETGLAVGAVILVLILAMFDLPPVSWLVELGGWFKRVYWAS
;
A
#
# COMPACT_ATOMS: atom_id res chain seq x y z
N MET A 1 7.31 -31.33 49.44
CA MET A 1 6.91 -29.91 49.55
C MET A 1 7.49 -29.20 48.34
N ALA A 2 6.70 -29.04 47.27
CA ALA A 2 7.17 -28.48 46.01
C ALA A 2 7.17 -26.95 46.11
N ASP A 3 8.33 -26.35 45.88
CA ASP A 3 8.53 -24.90 45.78
C ASP A 3 7.89 -24.41 44.47
N HIS A 4 6.80 -23.63 44.59
CA HIS A 4 6.23 -22.86 43.50
C HIS A 4 6.87 -21.47 43.47
N SER A 5 8.06 -21.39 42.87
CA SER A 5 8.65 -20.11 42.49
C SER A 5 7.76 -19.45 41.41
N PRO A 6 7.20 -18.25 41.65
CA PRO A 6 6.40 -17.56 40.64
C PRO A 6 7.28 -17.17 39.44
N ALA A 7 6.80 -17.44 38.23
CA ALA A 7 7.52 -17.08 37.00
C ALA A 7 7.78 -15.55 36.98
N PRO A 8 9.00 -15.10 36.63
CA PRO A 8 9.32 -13.68 36.60
C PRO A 8 8.41 -12.96 35.59
N GLY A 9 7.79 -11.86 36.03
CA GLY A 9 6.95 -11.01 35.19
C GLY A 9 7.73 -10.51 33.98
N ARG A 10 7.18 -10.71 32.77
CA ARG A 10 7.82 -10.19 31.54
C ARG A 10 7.79 -8.66 31.58
N LEU A 11 8.96 -8.04 31.63
CA LEU A 11 9.08 -6.61 31.41
C LEU A 11 8.63 -6.27 29.97
N PRO A 12 7.99 -5.10 29.75
CA PRO A 12 7.57 -4.69 28.42
C PRO A 12 8.78 -4.55 27.48
N ALA A 13 8.59 -4.94 26.22
CA ALA A 13 9.65 -4.85 25.22
C ALA A 13 10.01 -3.37 24.95
N PRO A 14 11.30 -3.04 24.77
CA PRO A 14 11.73 -1.68 24.46
C PRO A 14 11.24 -1.25 23.06
N TRP A 15 11.09 0.06 22.85
CA TRP A 15 10.73 0.62 21.56
C TRP A 15 11.71 0.19 20.45
N SER A 16 11.17 -0.30 19.34
CA SER A 16 11.97 -0.72 18.17
C SER A 16 11.55 0.08 16.94
N GLY A 17 12.45 0.95 16.46
CA GLY A 17 12.22 1.73 15.23
C GLY A 17 12.00 0.84 13.99
N ARG A 18 12.57 -0.39 13.99
CA ARG A 18 12.34 -1.38 12.93
C ARG A 18 10.90 -1.89 12.94
N ALA A 19 10.38 -2.20 14.13
CA ALA A 19 9.00 -2.63 14.30
C ALA A 19 8.04 -1.49 13.91
N ALA A 20 8.32 -0.27 14.36
CA ALA A 20 7.53 0.91 14.00
C ALA A 20 7.48 1.13 12.48
N ALA A 21 8.61 0.99 11.77
CA ALA A 21 8.63 1.11 10.31
C ALA A 21 7.80 0.02 9.60
N VAL A 22 7.91 -1.25 10.03
CA VAL A 22 7.15 -2.36 9.44
C VAL A 22 5.65 -2.19 9.68
N PHE A 23 5.22 -1.94 10.92
CA PHE A 23 3.80 -1.73 11.23
C PHE A 23 3.26 -0.46 10.59
N GLY A 24 4.06 0.61 10.58
CA GLY A 24 3.71 1.88 9.94
C GLY A 24 3.41 1.71 8.45
N VAL A 25 4.29 1.04 7.70
CA VAL A 25 4.07 0.72 6.28
C VAL A 25 2.80 -0.11 6.10
N THR A 26 2.65 -1.21 6.85
CA THR A 26 1.51 -2.12 6.68
C THR A 26 0.17 -1.45 6.97
N LEU A 27 0.06 -0.74 8.09
CA LEU A 27 -1.21 -0.12 8.49
C LEU A 27 -1.57 1.05 7.57
N SER A 28 -0.60 1.91 7.23
CA SER A 28 -0.84 3.02 6.30
C SER A 28 -1.19 2.52 4.90
N PHE A 29 -0.55 1.44 4.42
CA PHE A 29 -0.89 0.79 3.16
C PHE A 29 -2.35 0.33 3.11
N LEU A 30 -2.83 -0.33 4.18
CA LEU A 30 -4.22 -0.81 4.22
C LEU A 30 -5.24 0.33 4.12
N VAL A 31 -5.00 1.44 4.82
CA VAL A 31 -5.90 2.61 4.76
C VAL A 31 -5.80 3.31 3.40
N MET A 32 -4.58 3.46 2.85
CA MET A 32 -4.36 4.03 1.52
C MET A 32 -5.03 3.19 0.43
N LEU A 33 -4.93 1.86 0.51
CA LEU A 33 -5.57 0.93 -0.43
C LEU A 33 -7.10 1.00 -0.32
N GLY A 34 -7.64 0.97 0.90
CA GLY A 34 -9.08 1.06 1.13
C GLY A 34 -9.68 2.39 0.64
N SER A 35 -8.99 3.51 0.89
CA SER A 35 -9.41 4.82 0.38
C SER A 35 -9.27 4.94 -1.14
N GLY A 36 -8.24 4.34 -1.75
CA GLY A 36 -8.13 4.25 -3.21
C GLY A 36 -9.27 3.43 -3.83
N ALA A 37 -9.67 2.32 -3.20
CA ALA A 37 -10.81 1.52 -3.62
C ALA A 37 -12.14 2.30 -3.51
N ALA A 38 -12.33 3.06 -2.43
CA ALA A 38 -13.48 3.95 -2.28
C ALA A 38 -13.57 4.97 -3.43
N LEU A 39 -12.43 5.59 -3.78
CA LEU A 39 -12.35 6.55 -4.89
C LEU A 39 -12.51 5.92 -6.27
N PHE A 40 -12.12 4.65 -6.45
CA PHE A 40 -12.33 3.92 -7.69
C PHE A 40 -13.82 3.76 -8.01
N VAL A 41 -14.63 3.50 -6.98
CA VAL A 41 -16.10 3.36 -7.07
C VAL A 41 -16.81 4.72 -7.11
N ALA A 42 -16.23 5.74 -6.48
CA ALA A 42 -16.85 7.06 -6.37
C ALA A 42 -17.15 7.69 -7.75
N PRO A 43 -18.34 8.33 -7.91
CA PRO A 43 -18.70 9.07 -9.11
C PRO A 43 -17.78 10.27 -9.30
N GLN A 44 -17.64 10.80 -10.52
CA GLN A 44 -16.87 12.02 -10.81
C GLN A 44 -17.27 13.19 -9.90
N GLY A 45 -16.31 14.04 -9.50
CA GLY A 45 -16.47 15.03 -8.41
C GLY A 45 -17.73 15.89 -8.49
N ARG A 46 -18.07 16.43 -9.67
CA ARG A 46 -19.30 17.22 -9.84
C ARG A 46 -20.57 16.39 -9.59
N ARG A 47 -20.64 15.19 -10.17
CA ARG A 47 -21.77 14.28 -9.98
C ARG A 47 -21.86 13.78 -8.54
N ALA A 48 -20.73 13.56 -7.88
CA ALA A 48 -20.69 13.19 -6.47
C ALA A 48 -21.35 14.26 -5.59
N ALA A 49 -21.05 15.54 -5.84
CA ALA A 49 -21.66 16.65 -5.13
C ALA A 49 -23.16 16.80 -5.45
N GLU A 50 -23.54 16.67 -6.72
CA GLU A 50 -24.94 16.80 -7.18
C GLU A 50 -25.86 15.75 -6.54
N ILE A 51 -25.40 14.49 -6.43
CA ILE A 51 -26.21 13.39 -5.87
C ILE A 51 -26.00 13.20 -4.36
N GLY A 52 -25.18 14.04 -3.72
CA GLY A 52 -24.84 13.89 -2.30
C GLY A 52 -24.19 12.54 -2.00
N TRP A 53 -23.31 12.06 -2.88
CA TRP A 53 -22.70 10.73 -2.74
C TRP A 53 -21.92 10.63 -1.43
N THR A 54 -22.19 9.56 -0.69
CA THR A 54 -21.43 9.22 0.50
C THR A 54 -21.14 7.73 0.53
N LEU A 55 -20.00 7.37 1.11
CA LEU A 55 -19.64 5.99 1.42
C LEU A 55 -19.10 5.95 2.84
N ALA A 56 -19.67 5.07 3.67
CA ALA A 56 -19.40 5.02 5.11
C ALA A 56 -19.56 6.39 5.82
N GLY A 57 -20.50 7.21 5.35
CA GLY A 57 -20.77 8.54 5.90
C GLY A 57 -19.79 9.64 5.48
N LEU A 58 -18.80 9.34 4.64
CA LEU A 58 -17.85 10.31 4.12
C LEU A 58 -18.20 10.67 2.67
N SER A 59 -18.12 11.96 2.34
CA SER A 59 -18.23 12.42 0.96
C SER A 59 -17.00 12.02 0.15
N ARG A 60 -17.10 12.14 -1.18
CA ARG A 60 -15.97 11.87 -2.07
C ARG A 60 -14.76 12.75 -1.72
N GLU A 61 -14.97 14.03 -1.44
CA GLU A 61 -13.90 14.99 -1.10
C GLU A 61 -13.17 14.57 0.18
N LEU A 62 -13.90 14.04 1.14
CA LEU A 62 -13.32 13.55 2.39
C LEU A 62 -12.54 12.25 2.16
N TRP A 63 -13.00 11.35 1.29
CA TRP A 63 -12.22 10.20 0.84
C TRP A 63 -10.95 10.60 0.09
N GLU A 64 -11.00 11.64 -0.76
CA GLU A 64 -9.82 12.21 -1.42
C GLU A 64 -8.81 12.73 -0.40
N ALA A 65 -9.26 13.44 0.64
CA ALA A 65 -8.42 13.92 1.73
C ALA A 65 -7.79 12.76 2.53
N VAL A 66 -8.57 11.73 2.88
CA VAL A 66 -8.07 10.52 3.56
C VAL A 66 -7.01 9.82 2.70
N HIS A 67 -7.29 9.63 1.42
CA HIS A 67 -6.36 8.96 0.51
C HIS A 67 -5.05 9.75 0.36
N LEU A 68 -5.12 11.07 0.18
CA LEU A 68 -3.93 11.91 0.06
C LEU A 68 -3.09 11.89 1.34
N ALA A 69 -3.72 12.12 2.50
CA ALA A 69 -3.02 12.14 3.78
C ALA A 69 -2.36 10.78 4.08
N THR A 70 -3.07 9.69 3.83
CA THR A 70 -2.55 8.33 4.05
C THR A 70 -1.49 7.93 3.03
N SER A 71 -1.55 8.45 1.80
CA SER A 71 -0.49 8.27 0.78
C SER A 71 0.82 8.93 1.22
N VAL A 72 0.76 10.16 1.73
CA VAL A 72 1.95 10.87 2.26
C VAL A 72 2.52 10.13 3.48
N LEU A 73 1.66 9.66 4.38
CA LEU A 73 2.08 8.88 5.54
C LEU A 73 2.73 7.55 5.14
N PHE A 74 2.11 6.82 4.21
CA PHE A 74 2.64 5.57 3.67
C PHE A 74 3.99 5.79 2.99
N ALA A 75 4.14 6.82 2.14
CA ALA A 75 5.41 7.14 1.51
C ALA A 75 6.50 7.45 2.54
N SER A 76 6.16 8.16 3.61
CA SER A 76 7.08 8.49 4.70
C SER A 76 7.54 7.23 5.45
N PHE A 77 6.62 6.35 5.83
CA PHE A 77 6.97 5.07 6.47
C PHE A 77 7.71 4.12 5.54
N ALA A 78 7.36 4.07 4.26
CA ALA A 78 8.03 3.24 3.26
C ALA A 78 9.49 3.69 3.08
N LEU A 79 9.73 5.01 3.01
CA LEU A 79 11.08 5.56 2.99
C LEU A 79 11.83 5.22 4.27
N TRP A 80 11.22 5.41 5.45
CA TRP A 80 11.86 5.04 6.71
C TRP A 80 12.18 3.53 6.77
N HIS A 81 11.24 2.68 6.32
CA HIS A 81 11.44 1.24 6.22
C HIS A 81 12.64 0.88 5.33
N LEU A 82 12.74 1.49 4.14
CA LEU A 82 13.88 1.31 3.24
C LEU A 82 15.22 1.68 3.90
N LEU A 83 15.26 2.82 4.59
CA LEU A 83 16.47 3.32 5.26
C LEU A 83 16.92 2.39 6.40
N VAL A 84 15.99 1.97 7.27
CA VAL A 84 16.31 1.11 8.42
C VAL A 84 16.62 -0.33 8.01
N HIS A 85 16.12 -0.79 6.87
CA HIS A 85 16.36 -2.13 6.35
C HIS A 85 17.35 -2.18 5.18
N VAL A 86 18.10 -1.10 4.90
CA VAL A 86 19.04 -1.01 3.77
C VAL A 86 20.07 -2.15 3.73
N SER A 87 20.52 -2.65 4.88
CA SER A 87 21.46 -3.77 4.96
C SER A 87 20.85 -5.08 4.45
N VAL A 88 19.55 -5.29 4.69
CA VAL A 88 18.81 -6.46 4.20
C VAL A 88 18.66 -6.39 2.68
N TYR A 89 18.26 -5.23 2.15
CA TYR A 89 18.15 -5.04 0.70
C TYR A 89 19.49 -5.24 -0.01
N ARG A 90 20.58 -4.68 0.55
CA ARG A 90 21.93 -4.89 0.00
C ARG A 90 22.33 -6.36 -0.02
N GLY A 91 22.05 -7.10 1.05
CA GLY A 91 22.31 -8.54 1.11
C GLY A 91 21.51 -9.33 0.10
N LEU A 92 20.24 -8.98 -0.14
CA LEU A 92 19.40 -9.61 -1.16
C LEU A 92 19.90 -9.32 -2.58
N LEU A 93 20.34 -8.10 -2.87
CA LEU A 93 20.78 -7.69 -4.20
C LEU A 93 22.16 -8.26 -4.57
N PHE A 94 23.12 -8.09 -3.66
CA PHE A 94 24.53 -8.39 -3.95
C PHE A 94 25.00 -9.72 -3.37
N GLY A 95 24.17 -10.36 -2.54
CA GLY A 95 24.56 -11.57 -1.81
C GLY A 95 25.52 -11.28 -0.67
N SER A 96 26.02 -12.36 -0.10
CA SER A 96 27.05 -12.43 0.93
C SER A 96 28.07 -13.50 0.50
N PRO A 97 29.29 -13.52 1.03
CA PRO A 97 30.23 -14.63 0.79
C PRO A 97 29.63 -16.02 1.03
N ALA A 98 28.59 -16.12 1.88
CA ALA A 98 27.90 -17.37 2.19
C ALA A 98 26.64 -17.66 1.33
N ARG A 99 26.09 -16.69 0.58
CA ARG A 99 24.85 -16.84 -0.19
C ARG A 99 24.84 -15.93 -1.42
N ALA A 100 24.56 -16.48 -2.60
CA ALA A 100 24.40 -15.70 -3.82
C ALA A 100 23.24 -14.69 -3.71
N GLY A 101 23.36 -13.54 -4.37
CA GLY A 101 22.30 -12.52 -4.43
C GLY A 101 21.20 -12.87 -5.44
N HIS A 102 20.02 -12.29 -5.24
CA HIS A 102 18.79 -12.50 -6.03
C HIS A 102 18.67 -11.49 -7.19
N ARG A 103 19.71 -11.40 -8.02
CA ARG A 103 19.80 -10.40 -9.11
C ARG A 103 18.81 -10.67 -10.24
N ALA A 104 18.52 -11.94 -10.53
CA ALA A 104 17.56 -12.33 -11.56
C ALA A 104 16.13 -11.97 -11.15
N GLU A 105 15.76 -12.26 -9.90
CA GLU A 105 14.46 -11.95 -9.31
C GLU A 105 14.25 -10.43 -9.22
N THR A 106 15.31 -9.69 -8.89
CA THR A 106 15.28 -8.22 -8.92
C THR A 106 15.07 -7.72 -10.35
N GLY A 107 15.80 -8.27 -11.32
CA GLY A 107 15.62 -7.94 -12.74
C GLY A 107 14.21 -8.22 -13.24
N LEU A 108 13.62 -9.36 -12.83
CA LEU A 108 12.24 -9.72 -13.13
C LEU A 108 11.26 -8.73 -12.50
N ALA A 109 11.45 -8.35 -11.24
CA ALA A 109 10.59 -7.38 -10.56
C ALA A 109 10.64 -5.99 -11.23
N VAL A 110 11.85 -5.51 -11.56
CA VAL A 110 12.02 -4.25 -12.30
C VAL A 110 11.39 -4.34 -13.69
N GLY A 111 11.61 -5.45 -14.40
CA GLY A 111 11.01 -5.70 -15.70
C GLY A 111 9.48 -5.71 -15.64
N ALA A 112 8.89 -6.32 -14.61
CA ALA A 112 7.45 -6.32 -14.41
C ALA A 112 6.90 -4.92 -14.15
N VAL A 113 7.58 -4.09 -13.35
CA VAL A 113 7.18 -2.69 -13.13
C VAL A 113 7.24 -1.89 -14.43
N ILE A 114 8.34 -2.01 -15.17
CA ILE A 114 8.51 -1.34 -16.47
C ILE A 114 7.42 -1.80 -17.46
N LEU A 115 7.14 -3.10 -17.50
CA LEU A 115 6.09 -3.67 -18.34
C LEU A 115 4.73 -3.05 -18.00
N VAL A 116 4.34 -3.01 -16.71
CA VAL A 116 3.08 -2.38 -16.29
C VAL A 116 3.01 -0.91 -16.71
N LEU A 117 4.11 -0.16 -16.58
CA LEU A 117 4.17 1.24 -17.02
C LEU A 117 3.98 1.38 -18.54
N ILE A 118 4.64 0.54 -19.33
CA ILE A 118 4.48 0.50 -20.79
C ILE A 118 3.03 0.17 -21.14
N LEU A 119 2.46 -0.88 -20.56
CA LEU A 119 1.07 -1.27 -20.82
C LEU A 119 0.09 -0.14 -20.46
N ALA A 120 0.32 0.58 -19.36
CA ALA A 120 -0.48 1.74 -18.99
C ALA A 120 -0.34 2.92 -19.97
N MET A 121 0.88 3.21 -20.44
CA MET A 121 1.13 4.33 -21.36
C MET A 121 0.54 4.11 -22.76
N PHE A 122 0.48 2.85 -23.21
CA PHE A 122 -0.05 2.48 -24.52
C PHE A 122 -1.49 1.95 -24.48
N ASP A 123 -2.17 2.03 -23.33
CA ASP A 123 -3.54 1.54 -23.13
C ASP A 123 -3.73 0.06 -23.55
N LEU A 124 -2.75 -0.78 -23.20
CA LEU A 124 -2.70 -2.20 -23.55
C LEU A 124 -3.23 -3.10 -22.42
N PRO A 125 -3.78 -4.28 -22.73
CA PRO A 125 -4.21 -5.25 -21.73
C PRO A 125 -3.03 -5.86 -20.95
N PRO A 126 -3.20 -6.27 -19.68
CA PRO A 126 -4.45 -6.24 -18.92
C PRO A 126 -4.71 -4.90 -18.20
N VAL A 127 -3.83 -3.89 -18.35
CA VAL A 127 -3.99 -2.60 -17.65
C VAL A 127 -5.22 -1.84 -18.16
N SER A 128 -5.46 -1.84 -19.47
CA SER A 128 -6.65 -1.20 -20.06
C SER A 128 -7.96 -1.80 -19.54
N TRP A 129 -8.01 -3.11 -19.23
CA TRP A 129 -9.18 -3.75 -18.62
C TRP A 129 -9.57 -3.13 -17.27
N LEU A 130 -8.60 -2.67 -16.49
CA LEU A 130 -8.87 -2.00 -15.21
C LEU A 130 -9.52 -0.62 -15.43
N VAL A 131 -9.09 0.10 -16.47
CA VAL A 131 -9.65 1.40 -16.86
C VAL A 131 -11.08 1.21 -17.38
N GLU A 132 -11.30 0.22 -18.24
CA GLU A 132 -12.61 -0.14 -18.76
C GLU A 132 -13.58 -0.57 -17.65
N LEU A 133 -13.11 -1.37 -16.70
CA LEU A 133 -13.89 -1.79 -15.53
C LEU A 133 -14.35 -0.58 -14.71
N GLY A 134 -13.45 0.37 -14.44
CA GLY A 134 -13.78 1.62 -13.76
C GLY A 134 -14.77 2.48 -14.55
N GLY A 135 -14.65 2.50 -15.88
CA GLY A 135 -15.57 3.20 -16.78
C GLY A 135 -16.96 2.57 -16.82
N TRP A 136 -17.04 1.24 -16.88
CA TRP A 136 -18.30 0.48 -16.86
C TRP A 136 -19.06 0.74 -15.55
N PHE A 137 -18.39 0.65 -14.41
CA PHE A 137 -19.00 0.90 -13.10
C PHE A 137 -19.59 2.32 -13.04
N LYS A 138 -18.86 3.31 -13.56
CA LYS A 138 -19.33 4.70 -13.60
C LYS A 138 -20.51 4.93 -14.51
N ARG A 139 -20.62 4.20 -15.62
CA ARG A 139 -21.78 4.28 -16.53
C ARG A 139 -23.01 3.62 -15.94
N VAL A 140 -22.88 2.41 -15.39
CA VAL A 140 -24.03 1.63 -14.90
C VAL A 140 -24.67 2.25 -13.67
N TYR A 141 -23.87 2.73 -12.70
CA TYR A 141 -24.40 3.20 -11.42
C TYR A 141 -24.66 4.70 -11.36
N TRP A 142 -23.99 5.50 -12.22
CA TRP A 142 -24.07 6.96 -12.12
C TRP A 142 -24.64 7.66 -13.36
N ALA A 143 -24.79 6.98 -14.51
CA ALA A 143 -25.29 7.62 -15.74
C ALA A 143 -26.80 7.50 -15.99
N SER A 144 -27.57 7.03 -15.01
CA SER A 144 -29.04 7.16 -14.93
C SER A 144 -29.44 8.42 -14.17
#